data_AF-A0A956UF61-F1
#
_entry.id   AF-A0A956UF61-F1
#
_cell.length_a   1.000
_cell.length_b   1.000
_cell.length_c   1.000
_cell.angle_alpha   90.00
_cell.angle_beta   90.00
_cell.angle_gamma   90.00
#
_symmetry.space_group_name_H-M   'P 1'
#
loop_
_entity.id
_entity.type
_entity.pdbx_description
1 polymer ?
#
loop_
_entity_poly.entity_id
_entity_poly.type
_entity_poly.pdbx_seq_one_letter_code
_entity_poly.pdbx_strand_id
1 'polypeptide(L)'
;TFGAEEHGLFGSANLADEMDTGGTLPEVMLNFDVTGRGSLVEVIGSQDLREGAIAAGQDLEIEVVSSSLPPNSGSDHQSFAGHGIDVLFFTSGEYAEIHTPGDTIDIIQEDEIERIGLVAQAFLVQELERIARG
;
A
#
# COMPACT_ATOMS: atom_id res chain seq x y z
N THR A 1 -5.92 -13.18 8.53
CA THR A 1 -6.02 -12.88 7.08
C THR A 1 -7.41 -12.31 6.84
N PHE A 2 -7.57 -11.44 5.85
CA PHE A 2 -8.88 -10.89 5.46
C PHE A 2 -9.18 -11.19 3.98
N GLY A 3 -10.40 -10.89 3.54
CA GLY A 3 -10.84 -10.99 2.15
C GLY A 3 -12.15 -10.22 1.95
N ALA A 4 -12.76 -10.35 0.76
CA ALA A 4 -13.99 -9.64 0.39
C ALA A 4 -13.85 -8.10 0.38
N GLU A 5 -12.69 -7.60 -0.05
CA GLU A 5 -12.42 -6.18 -0.34
C GLU A 5 -13.49 -5.63 -1.32
N GLU A 6 -13.57 -6.26 -2.50
CA GLU A 6 -14.45 -5.91 -3.63
C GLU A 6 -15.97 -5.88 -3.32
N HIS A 7 -16.38 -6.42 -2.17
CA HIS A 7 -17.79 -6.47 -1.77
C HIS A 7 -18.13 -5.51 -0.63
N GLY A 8 -17.15 -4.75 -0.14
CA GLY A 8 -17.36 -3.72 0.88
C GLY A 8 -16.41 -3.81 2.06
N LEU A 9 -15.16 -4.25 1.86
CA LEU A 9 -14.10 -4.27 2.87
C LEU A 9 -14.41 -5.15 4.10
N PHE A 10 -15.32 -6.12 3.98
CA PHE A 10 -15.85 -6.84 5.15
C PHE A 10 -14.76 -7.52 5.98
N GLY A 11 -13.78 -8.12 5.32
CA GLY A 11 -12.69 -8.79 6.03
C GLY A 11 -11.74 -7.83 6.72
N SER A 12 -11.33 -6.74 6.07
CA SER A 12 -10.41 -5.77 6.68
C SER A 12 -11.09 -4.98 7.79
N ALA A 13 -12.37 -4.64 7.65
CA ALA A 13 -13.16 -4.00 8.70
C ALA A 13 -13.23 -4.89 9.95
N ASN A 14 -13.62 -6.16 9.79
CA ASN A 14 -13.66 -7.10 10.92
C ASN A 14 -12.28 -7.30 11.55
N LEU A 15 -11.21 -7.40 10.75
CA LEU A 15 -9.87 -7.56 11.29
C LEU A 15 -9.40 -6.34 12.08
N ALA A 16 -9.65 -5.13 11.56
CA ALA A 16 -9.27 -3.90 12.24
C ALA A 16 -10.03 -3.75 13.57
N ASP A 17 -11.34 -4.03 13.59
CA ASP A 17 -12.16 -4.03 14.82
C ASP A 17 -11.67 -5.05 15.86
N GLU A 18 -11.32 -6.27 15.43
CA GLU A 18 -10.76 -7.30 16.30
C GLU A 18 -9.39 -6.87 16.87
N MET A 19 -8.53 -6.28 16.03
CA MET A 19 -7.22 -5.79 16.44
C MET A 19 -7.32 -4.62 17.43
N ASP A 20 -8.25 -3.69 17.21
CA ASP A 20 -8.52 -2.58 18.13
C ASP A 20 -8.99 -3.10 19.48
N THR A 21 -10.00 -3.97 19.47
CA THR A 21 -10.51 -4.61 20.69
C THR A 21 -9.43 -5.39 21.44
N GLY A 22 -8.51 -6.02 20.71
CA GLY A 22 -7.38 -6.75 21.26
C GLY A 22 -6.19 -5.87 21.70
N GLY A 23 -6.17 -4.58 21.39
CA GLY A 23 -5.02 -3.70 21.62
C GLY A 23 -3.80 -4.11 20.80
N THR A 24 -4.02 -4.60 19.58
CA THR A 24 -3.00 -5.17 18.68
C THR A 24 -2.96 -4.48 17.31
N LEU A 25 -3.56 -3.28 17.20
CA LEU A 25 -3.44 -2.46 16.00
C LEU A 25 -1.96 -2.19 15.69
N PRO A 26 -1.55 -2.23 14.41
CA PRO A 26 -0.19 -1.89 14.02
C PRO A 26 0.05 -0.38 14.13
N GLU A 27 1.31 0.06 14.22
CA GLU A 27 1.62 1.50 14.17
C GLU A 27 1.41 2.10 12.77
N VAL A 28 1.71 1.31 11.74
CA VAL A 28 1.57 1.69 10.33
C VAL A 28 1.05 0.50 9.54
N MET A 29 0.16 0.74 8.59
CA MET A 29 -0.29 -0.25 7.62
C MET A 29 0.32 0.03 6.24
N LEU A 30 0.97 -1.00 5.66
CA LEU A 30 1.33 -1.00 4.25
C LEU A 30 0.22 -1.71 3.46
N ASN A 31 -0.40 -1.01 2.53
CA ASN A 31 -1.41 -1.58 1.63
C ASN A 31 -0.85 -1.65 0.22
N PHE A 32 -1.07 -2.77 -0.48
CA PHE A 32 -0.63 -2.96 -1.86
C PHE A 32 -1.86 -3.26 -2.70
N ASP A 33 -2.11 -2.45 -3.72
CA ASP A 33 -3.28 -2.64 -4.56
C ASP A 33 -3.04 -2.06 -5.96
N VAL A 34 -3.58 -2.74 -6.96
CA VAL A 34 -3.36 -2.43 -8.39
C VAL A 34 -1.86 -2.32 -8.69
N THR A 35 -1.14 -3.41 -8.39
CA THR A 35 0.29 -3.58 -8.68
C THR A 35 0.47 -4.61 -9.78
N GLY A 36 1.66 -4.70 -10.34
CA GLY A 36 2.04 -5.65 -11.37
C GLY A 36 2.04 -5.09 -12.79
N ARG A 37 1.86 -3.78 -12.97
CA ARG A 37 1.85 -3.12 -14.28
C ARG A 37 2.39 -1.71 -14.15
N GLY A 38 2.91 -1.14 -15.23
CA GLY A 38 3.35 0.25 -15.26
C GLY A 38 4.83 0.44 -14.95
N SER A 39 5.27 1.69 -15.05
CA SER A 39 6.67 2.06 -14.91
C SER A 39 6.98 2.86 -13.66
N LEU A 40 6.01 3.14 -12.80
CA LEU A 40 6.19 3.96 -11.60
C LEU A 40 5.87 3.16 -10.34
N VAL A 41 6.52 3.52 -9.24
CA VAL A 41 6.07 3.17 -7.89
C VAL A 41 5.32 4.37 -7.35
N GLU A 42 4.00 4.28 -7.26
CA GLU A 42 3.18 5.34 -6.68
C GLU A 42 2.88 5.06 -5.21
N VAL A 43 2.97 6.11 -4.39
CA VAL A 43 2.64 6.04 -2.97
C VAL A 43 1.61 7.07 -2.55
N ILE A 44 0.68 6.64 -1.71
CA ILE A 44 -0.43 7.44 -1.19
C ILE A 44 -0.45 7.27 0.33
N GLY A 45 -0.59 8.36 1.08
CA GLY A 45 -0.52 8.32 2.54
C GLY A 45 -0.23 9.68 3.15
N SER A 46 0.09 9.69 4.44
CA SER A 46 0.56 10.90 5.13
C SER A 46 1.86 11.42 4.51
N GLN A 47 2.17 12.71 4.72
CA GLN A 47 3.36 13.32 4.15
C GLN A 47 4.63 12.59 4.58
N ASP A 48 4.76 12.31 5.87
CA ASP A 48 5.96 11.69 6.45
C ASP A 48 6.20 10.29 5.86
N LEU A 49 5.16 9.45 5.75
CA LEU A 49 5.32 8.10 5.17
C LEU A 49 5.66 8.16 3.68
N ARG A 50 5.05 9.10 2.92
CA ARG A 50 5.37 9.27 1.50
C ARG A 50 6.80 9.75 1.30
N GLU A 51 7.27 10.70 2.09
CA GLU A 51 8.66 11.18 2.03
C GLU A 51 9.66 10.07 2.39
N GLY A 52 9.35 9.24 3.39
CA GLY A 52 10.14 8.07 3.73
C GLY A 52 10.22 7.06 2.56
N ALA A 53 9.10 6.76 1.92
CA ALA A 53 9.09 5.86 0.76
C ALA A 53 9.85 6.43 -0.45
N ILE A 54 9.76 7.74 -0.68
CA ILE A 54 10.54 8.43 -1.71
C ILE A 54 12.04 8.34 -1.41
N ALA A 55 12.45 8.55 -0.16
CA ALA A 55 13.85 8.40 0.25
C ALA A 55 14.35 6.96 0.06
N ALA A 56 13.54 5.96 0.44
CA ALA A 56 13.85 4.55 0.19
C ALA A 56 14.02 4.24 -1.32
N GLY A 57 13.18 4.83 -2.18
CA GLY A 57 13.33 4.74 -3.63
C GLY A 57 14.63 5.37 -4.14
N GLN A 58 14.98 6.54 -3.63
CA GLN A 58 16.23 7.24 -4.00
C GLN A 58 17.48 6.42 -3.68
N ASP A 59 17.54 5.77 -2.51
CA ASP A 59 18.65 4.91 -2.12
C ASP A 59 18.81 3.68 -3.03
N LEU A 60 17.71 3.26 -3.68
CA LEU A 60 17.65 2.12 -4.60
C LEU A 60 17.74 2.52 -6.07
N GLU A 61 17.86 3.82 -6.38
CA GLU A 61 17.77 4.36 -7.75
C GLU A 61 16.42 4.00 -8.44
N ILE A 62 15.34 3.89 -7.67
CA ILE A 62 13.97 3.63 -8.13
C ILE A 62 13.14 4.91 -7.99
N GLU A 63 12.49 5.34 -9.07
CA GLU A 63 11.58 6.48 -9.03
C GLU A 63 10.29 6.13 -8.28
N VAL A 64 10.06 6.85 -7.18
CA VAL A 64 8.85 6.79 -6.36
C VAL A 64 8.16 8.14 -6.42
N VAL A 65 6.87 8.14 -6.70
CA VAL A 65 6.07 9.37 -6.83
C VAL A 65 4.92 9.36 -5.85
N SER A 66 4.63 10.52 -5.27
CA SER A 66 3.41 10.70 -4.49
C SER A 66 2.22 10.87 -5.43
N SER A 67 1.13 10.16 -5.14
CA SER A 67 -0.12 10.31 -5.88
C SER A 67 -1.34 10.36 -4.96
N SER A 68 -2.52 10.24 -5.56
CA SER A 68 -3.81 10.19 -4.86
C SER A 68 -4.71 9.21 -5.58
N LEU A 69 -5.56 8.52 -4.82
CA LEU A 69 -6.54 7.62 -5.38
C LEU A 69 -7.56 8.36 -6.27
N PRO A 70 -8.06 7.73 -7.35
CA PRO A 70 -9.17 8.25 -8.12
C PRO A 70 -10.38 8.61 -7.23
N PRO A 71 -11.21 9.60 -7.61
CA PRO A 71 -12.42 9.94 -6.85
C PRO A 71 -13.33 8.73 -6.63
N ASN A 72 -13.84 8.56 -5.42
CA ASN A 72 -14.70 7.44 -5.00
C ASN A 72 -14.05 6.05 -5.11
N SER A 73 -12.71 5.96 -5.11
CA SER A 73 -12.00 4.70 -4.95
C SER A 73 -11.47 4.53 -3.52
N GLY A 74 -11.18 3.29 -3.16
CA GLY A 74 -10.77 2.85 -1.83
C GLY A 74 -10.25 1.42 -1.90
N SER A 75 -9.74 0.93 -0.78
CA SER A 75 -9.21 -0.43 -0.62
C SER A 75 -9.16 -0.73 0.88
N ASP A 76 -8.66 -1.89 1.28
CA ASP A 76 -8.65 -2.36 2.66
C ASP A 76 -7.97 -1.40 3.66
N HIS A 77 -7.07 -0.53 3.18
CA HIS A 77 -6.47 0.53 3.99
C HIS A 77 -7.47 1.44 4.70
N GLN A 78 -8.67 1.65 4.15
CA GLN A 78 -9.67 2.53 4.74
C GLN A 78 -10.16 2.03 6.09
N SER A 79 -10.22 0.70 6.26
CA SER A 79 -10.63 0.05 7.52
C SER A 79 -9.66 0.41 8.65
N PHE A 80 -8.35 0.38 8.40
CA PHE A 80 -7.32 0.71 9.39
C PHE A 80 -7.20 2.21 9.62
N ALA A 81 -7.29 3.02 8.57
CA ALA A 81 -7.32 4.48 8.70
C ALA A 81 -8.51 4.95 9.56
N GLY A 82 -9.66 4.26 9.49
CA GLY A 82 -10.82 4.52 10.35
C GLY A 82 -10.56 4.34 11.85
N HIS A 83 -9.56 3.53 12.20
CA HIS A 83 -9.07 3.30 13.56
C HIS A 83 -7.87 4.19 13.92
N GLY A 84 -7.55 5.19 13.09
CA GLY A 84 -6.46 6.13 13.34
C GLY A 84 -5.08 5.59 13.01
N ILE A 85 -4.99 4.49 12.25
CA ILE A 85 -3.71 3.91 11.83
C ILE A 85 -3.20 4.63 10.59
N ASP A 86 -1.94 5.04 10.63
CA ASP A 86 -1.30 5.64 9.47
C ASP A 86 -1.11 4.60 8.36
N VAL A 87 -1.38 5.01 7.13
CA VAL A 87 -1.35 4.13 5.95
C VAL A 87 -0.33 4.65 4.96
N LEU A 88 0.47 3.73 4.42
CA LEU A 88 1.19 3.91 3.16
C LEU A 88 0.65 2.90 2.14
N PHE A 89 0.04 3.41 1.09
CA PHE A 89 -0.57 2.63 0.02
C PHE A 89 0.34 2.65 -1.20
N PHE A 90 0.75 1.47 -1.66
CA PHE A 90 1.54 1.24 -2.86
C PHE A 90 0.64 0.84 -4.03
N THR A 91 0.87 1.47 -5.17
CA THR A 91 0.19 1.16 -6.43
C THR A 91 1.08 1.51 -7.62
N SER A 92 0.66 1.07 -8.80
CA SER A 92 1.31 1.43 -10.07
C SER A 92 0.81 2.72 -10.71
N GLY A 93 -0.41 3.15 -10.34
CA GLY A 93 -1.16 4.18 -11.08
C GLY A 93 -1.85 3.66 -12.36
N GLU A 94 -1.68 2.39 -12.72
CA GLU A 94 -2.21 1.81 -13.96
C GLU A 94 -3.56 1.09 -13.78
N TYR A 95 -4.63 1.87 -13.67
CA TYR A 95 -5.98 1.36 -13.40
C TYR A 95 -6.76 0.90 -14.64
N ALA A 96 -6.16 0.86 -15.84
CA ALA A 96 -6.92 0.68 -17.08
C ALA A 96 -7.63 -0.69 -17.21
N GLU A 97 -7.05 -1.74 -16.63
CA GLU A 97 -7.57 -3.11 -16.75
C GLU A 97 -8.24 -3.62 -15.47
N ILE A 98 -8.22 -2.84 -14.37
CA ILE A 98 -8.91 -3.24 -13.15
C ILE A 98 -10.41 -3.41 -13.45
N HIS A 99 -11.02 -4.44 -12.84
CA HIS A 99 -12.43 -4.81 -13.04
C HIS A 99 -12.80 -5.16 -14.49
N THR A 100 -11.81 -5.51 -15.33
CA THR A 100 -12.05 -6.08 -16.67
C THR A 100 -11.67 -7.56 -16.69
N PRO A 101 -12.25 -8.37 -17.59
CA PRO A 101 -11.75 -9.73 -17.85
C PRO A 101 -10.32 -9.78 -18.42
N GLY A 102 -9.75 -8.63 -18.78
CA GLY A 102 -8.38 -8.49 -19.27
C GLY A 102 -7.33 -8.51 -18.16
N ASP A 103 -7.73 -8.30 -16.90
CA ASP A 103 -6.86 -8.44 -15.74
C ASP A 103 -6.46 -9.91 -15.54
N THR A 104 -5.33 -10.26 -16.15
CA THR A 104 -4.84 -11.63 -16.30
C THR A 104 -3.34 -11.67 -16.10
N ILE A 105 -2.79 -12.87 -15.85
CA ILE A 105 -1.35 -13.02 -15.64
C ILE A 105 -0.50 -12.54 -16.84
N ASP A 106 -1.07 -12.56 -18.05
CA ASP A 106 -0.36 -12.22 -19.29
C ASP A 106 0.00 -10.73 -19.39
N ILE A 107 -0.66 -9.86 -18.61
CA ILE A 107 -0.38 -8.41 -18.62
C ILE A 107 0.54 -7.97 -17.47
N ILE A 108 0.97 -8.91 -16.62
CA ILE A 108 1.82 -8.63 -15.46
C ILE A 108 3.27 -8.39 -15.89
N GLN A 109 3.89 -7.41 -15.26
CA GLN A 109 5.26 -6.96 -15.45
C GLN A 109 6.06 -7.28 -14.18
N GLU A 110 6.88 -8.33 -14.24
CA GLU A 110 7.68 -8.81 -13.08
C GLU A 110 8.60 -7.71 -12.52
N ASP A 111 9.15 -6.87 -13.38
CA ASP A 111 10.03 -5.77 -13.00
C ASP A 111 9.31 -4.68 -12.20
N GLU A 112 8.00 -4.50 -12.39
CA GLU A 112 7.21 -3.57 -11.59
C GLU A 112 6.98 -4.14 -10.19
N ILE A 113 6.60 -5.41 -10.10
CA ILE A 113 6.38 -6.10 -8.82
C ILE A 113 7.68 -6.05 -8.00
N GLU A 114 8.81 -6.30 -8.65
CA GLU A 114 10.12 -6.21 -8.02
C GLU A 114 10.40 -4.80 -7.49
N ARG A 115 10.16 -3.75 -8.28
CA ARG A 115 10.39 -2.36 -7.85
C ARG A 115 9.52 -1.98 -6.66
N ILE A 116 8.22 -2.28 -6.67
CA ILE A 116 7.33 -2.01 -5.53
C ILE A 116 7.78 -2.80 -4.30
N GLY A 117 8.09 -4.09 -4.46
CA GLY A 117 8.54 -4.94 -3.36
C GLY A 117 9.84 -4.45 -2.71
N LEU A 118 10.83 -4.03 -3.52
CA LEU A 118 12.09 -3.50 -3.05
C LEU A 118 11.92 -2.19 -2.28
N VAL A 119 11.15 -1.23 -2.82
CA VAL A 119 10.88 0.04 -2.15
C VAL A 119 10.14 -0.18 -0.84
N ALA A 120 9.10 -1.01 -0.84
CA ALA A 120 8.32 -1.28 0.36
C ALA A 120 9.14 -2.01 1.44
N GLN A 121 10.02 -2.93 1.04
CA GLN A 121 10.94 -3.58 1.96
C GLN A 121 11.93 -2.58 2.58
N ALA A 122 12.55 -1.74 1.75
CA ALA A 122 13.51 -0.73 2.23
C ALA A 122 12.83 0.26 3.18
N PHE A 123 11.64 0.76 2.82
CA PHE A 123 10.81 1.59 3.68
C PHE A 123 10.50 0.90 5.02
N LEU A 124 10.02 -0.34 4.98
CA LEU A 124 9.69 -1.09 6.20
C LEU A 124 10.88 -1.23 7.15
N VAL A 125 12.08 -1.50 6.62
CA VAL A 125 13.30 -1.59 7.44
C VAL A 125 13.60 -0.23 8.09
N GLN A 126 13.54 0.86 7.33
CA GLN A 126 13.78 2.21 7.85
C GLN A 126 12.77 2.59 8.95
N GLU A 127 11.49 2.26 8.75
CA GLU A 127 10.44 2.53 9.74
C GLU A 127 10.61 1.68 11.01
N LEU A 128 10.92 0.39 10.89
CA LEU A 128 11.19 -0.46 12.05
C LEU A 128 12.39 0.07 12.86
N GLU A 129 13.43 0.56 12.18
CA GLU A 129 14.55 1.20 12.86
C GLU A 129 14.17 2.52 13.53
N ARG A 130 13.30 3.32 12.90
CA ARG A 130 12.77 4.56 13.50
C ARG A 130 12.01 4.25 14.77
N ILE A 131 11.07 3.30 14.72
CA ILE A 131 10.26 2.86 15.88
C ILE A 131 11.16 2.32 17.00
N ALA A 132 12.19 1.54 16.66
CA ALA A 132 13.13 1.00 17.65
C ALA A 132 13.96 2.07 18.37
N ARG A 133 14.09 3.28 17.80
CA ARG A 133 14.83 4.40 18.39
C ARG A 133 13.96 5.30 19.29
N GLY A 134 12.63 5.16 19.25
CA GLY A 134 11.66 6.03 19.94
C GLY A 134 11.59 7.43 19.33
#